data_AF-A0A6M4FM63-F1
#
_entry.id   AF-A0A6M4FM63-F1
#
_cell.length_a   1.000
_cell.length_b   1.000
_cell.length_c   1.000
_cell.angle_alpha   90.00
_cell.angle_beta   90.00
_cell.angle_gamma   90.00
#
_symmetry.space_group_name_H-M   'P 1'
#
loop_
_entity.id
_entity.type
_entity.pdbx_description
1 polymer ?
#
loop_
_entity_poly.entity_id
_entity_poly.type
_entity_poly.pdbx_seq_one_letter_code
_entity_poly.pdbx_strand_id
1 'polypeptide(L)'
;MAQLHQETDLRPDGRFDLVLLSGKQGKPAHILEFKRGDKMSEVLADIRRLAKVCEHAGNSRLQTNYLVLTKKCDTSGGIEPTLERLEQALQPFESVTHFIWQSDPLGDFLDRNHQPVDTFRVVIVELRTRQ
;
A
#
# COMPACT_ATOMS: atom_id res chain seq x y z
N MET A 1 -6.55 -21.97 13.60
CA MET A 1 -6.70 -20.54 13.29
C MET A 1 -5.52 -19.82 13.92
N ALA A 2 -4.52 -19.42 13.13
CA ALA A 2 -3.39 -18.67 13.66
C ALA A 2 -3.87 -17.31 14.17
N GLN A 3 -3.55 -16.97 15.42
CA GLN A 3 -3.88 -15.67 16.00
C GLN A 3 -3.00 -14.61 15.34
N LEU A 4 -3.59 -13.75 14.51
CA LEU A 4 -2.89 -12.62 13.83
C LEU A 4 -2.03 -11.79 14.79
N HIS A 5 -2.46 -11.67 16.05
CA HIS A 5 -1.76 -10.94 17.11
C HIS A 5 -0.37 -11.50 17.47
N GLN A 6 -0.04 -12.71 17.02
CA GLN A 6 1.27 -13.33 17.25
C GLN A 6 2.26 -13.10 16.10
N GLU A 7 1.82 -12.54 14.97
CA GLU A 7 2.73 -12.27 13.86
C GLU A 7 3.46 -10.95 14.06
N THR A 8 4.79 -11.02 14.03
CA THR A 8 5.68 -9.86 14.23
C THR A 8 5.55 -8.77 13.18
N ASP A 9 5.01 -9.09 12.01
CA ASP A 9 4.83 -8.14 10.90
C ASP A 9 3.52 -7.35 10.99
N LEU A 10 2.68 -7.64 11.99
CA LEU A 10 1.46 -6.90 12.27
C LEU A 10 1.69 -5.91 13.41
N ARG A 11 1.26 -4.66 13.22
CA ARG A 11 1.36 -3.64 14.27
C ARG A 11 0.54 -4.10 15.48
N PRO A 12 1.05 -3.94 16.72
CA PRO A 12 0.34 -4.38 17.93
C PRO A 12 -1.01 -3.70 18.12
N ASP A 13 -1.15 -2.47 17.64
CA ASP A 13 -2.36 -1.66 17.75
C ASP A 13 -3.35 -1.86 16.59
N GLY A 14 -2.97 -2.64 15.56
CA GLY A 14 -3.81 -2.93 14.40
C GLY A 14 -4.24 -1.69 13.60
N ARG A 15 -3.55 -0.55 13.74
CA ARG A 15 -3.98 0.70 13.10
C ARG A 15 -3.70 0.73 11.61
N PHE A 16 -4.64 1.33 10.89
CA PHE A 16 -4.52 1.68 9.48
C PHE A 16 -4.79 3.17 9.27
N ASP A 17 -4.24 3.75 8.21
CA ASP A 17 -4.42 5.19 7.93
C ASP A 17 -5.87 5.52 7.56
N LEU A 18 -6.48 4.69 6.69
CA LEU A 18 -7.88 4.82 6.31
C LEU A 18 -8.53 3.45 6.13
N VAL A 19 -9.70 3.27 6.72
CA VAL A 19 -10.53 2.08 6.54
C VAL A 19 -11.89 2.51 6.01
N LEU A 20 -12.26 2.03 4.83
CA LEU A 20 -13.59 2.23 4.26
C LEU A 20 -14.50 1.09 4.70
N LEU A 21 -15.67 1.45 5.23
CA LEU A 21 -16.65 0.49 5.73
C LEU A 21 -17.76 0.24 4.70
N SER A 22 -18.26 -0.98 4.65
CA SER A 22 -19.46 -1.33 3.90
C SER A 22 -20.70 -0.68 4.53
N GLY A 23 -21.47 0.06 3.73
CA GLY A 23 -22.60 0.85 4.22
C GLY A 23 -23.72 0.04 4.90
N LYS A 24 -23.91 -1.23 4.55
CA LYS A 24 -24.99 -2.06 5.12
C LYS A 24 -24.67 -2.65 6.50
N GLN A 25 -23.39 -2.86 6.82
CA GLN A 25 -23.01 -3.67 7.99
C GLN A 25 -21.86 -3.06 8.80
N GLY A 26 -21.37 -1.88 8.42
CA GLY A 26 -20.28 -1.19 9.12
C GLY A 26 -18.97 -1.97 9.17
N LYS A 27 -18.83 -3.01 8.33
CA LYS A 27 -17.64 -3.86 8.33
C LYS A 27 -16.57 -3.30 7.38
N PRO A 28 -15.27 -3.41 7.71
CA PRO A 28 -14.20 -3.06 6.81
C PRO A 28 -14.36 -3.70 5.44
N ALA A 29 -14.27 -2.87 4.40
CA ALA A 29 -14.35 -3.27 3.00
C ALA A 29 -13.02 -3.00 2.27
N HIS A 30 -12.40 -1.86 2.56
CA HIS A 30 -11.11 -1.48 2.00
C HIS A 30 -10.21 -0.88 3.06
N ILE A 31 -8.92 -1.18 2.96
CA ILE A 31 -7.88 -0.57 3.77
C ILE A 31 -6.95 0.20 2.84
N LEU A 32 -6.61 1.43 3.23
CA LEU A 32 -5.66 2.27 2.52
C LEU A 32 -4.55 2.69 3.48
N GLU A 33 -3.30 2.48 3.07
CA GLU A 33 -2.10 2.97 3.73
C GLU A 33 -1.42 4.01 2.84
N PHE A 34 -1.04 5.15 3.41
CA PHE A 34 -0.42 6.25 2.70
C PHE A 34 1.03 6.40 3.13
N LYS A 35 1.94 6.39 2.16
CA LYS A 35 3.37 6.58 2.38
C LYS A 35 3.89 7.73 1.54
N ARG A 36 4.72 8.56 2.19
CA ARG A 36 5.46 9.63 1.54
C ARG A 36 6.95 9.35 1.64
N GLY A 37 7.64 9.42 0.50
CA GLY A 37 9.09 9.27 0.45
C GLY A 37 9.54 7.85 0.14
N ASP A 38 10.83 7.61 0.33
CA ASP A 38 11.57 6.49 -0.26
C ASP A 38 12.11 5.50 0.78
N LYS A 39 11.68 5.59 2.04
CA LYS A 39 12.03 4.64 3.10
C LYS A 39 11.45 3.26 2.80
N MET A 40 12.13 2.54 1.93
CA MET A 40 11.64 1.32 1.31
C MET A 40 11.41 0.23 2.35
N SER A 41 12.20 0.17 3.42
CA SER A 41 11.99 -0.79 4.52
C SER A 41 10.60 -0.67 5.15
N GLU A 42 10.12 0.56 5.41
CA GLU A 42 8.79 0.82 5.98
C GLU A 42 7.69 0.49 4.96
N VAL A 43 7.88 0.88 3.69
CA VAL A 43 6.96 0.59 2.59
C VAL A 43 6.78 -0.91 2.39
N LEU A 44 7.88 -1.67 2.37
CA LEU A 44 7.87 -3.12 2.20
C LEU A 44 7.28 -3.84 3.43
N ALA A 45 7.44 -3.29 4.63
CA ALA A 45 6.77 -3.83 5.81
C ALA A 45 5.25 -3.66 5.71
N ASP A 46 4.78 -2.47 5.33
CA ASP A 46 3.35 -2.21 5.22
C ASP A 46 2.67 -2.98 4.08
N ILE A 47 3.34 -3.18 2.94
CA ILE A 47 2.75 -3.99 1.86
C ILE A 47 2.61 -5.47 2.23
N ARG A 48 3.62 -6.04 2.90
CA ARG A 48 3.54 -7.42 3.43
C ARG A 48 2.43 -7.54 4.46
N ARG A 49 2.28 -6.53 5.31
CA ARG A 49 1.21 -6.46 6.30
C ARG A 49 -0.18 -6.44 5.65
N LEU A 50 -0.37 -5.63 4.61
CA LEU A 50 -1.63 -5.60 3.85
C LEU A 50 -1.91 -6.94 3.16
N ALA A 51 -0.87 -7.58 2.60
CA ALA A 51 -1.01 -8.90 1.98
C ALA A 51 -1.48 -9.95 2.99
N LYS A 52 -0.87 -10.01 4.18
CA LYS A 52 -1.31 -10.90 5.29
C LYS A 52 -2.76 -10.66 5.69
N VAL A 53 -3.17 -9.40 5.76
CA VAL A 53 -4.57 -9.05 6.05
C VAL A 53 -5.50 -9.56 4.95
N CYS A 54 -5.13 -9.44 3.66
CA CYS A 54 -5.89 -10.04 2.56
C CYS A 54 -6.02 -11.57 2.72
N GLU A 55 -4.91 -12.27 2.94
CA GLU A 55 -4.90 -13.73 3.07
C GLU A 55 -5.79 -14.20 4.22
N HIS A 56 -5.71 -13.54 5.37
CA HIS A 56 -6.50 -13.92 6.53
C HIS A 56 -7.97 -13.55 6.40
N ALA A 57 -8.29 -12.43 5.75
CA ALA A 57 -9.68 -12.07 5.48
C ALA A 57 -10.36 -13.08 4.53
N GLY A 58 -9.60 -13.78 3.69
CA GLY A 58 -10.11 -14.74 2.73
C GLY A 58 -11.16 -14.12 1.80
N ASN A 59 -12.23 -14.86 1.50
CA ASN A 59 -13.37 -14.34 0.71
C ASN A 59 -14.28 -13.38 1.48
N SER A 60 -13.96 -13.06 2.74
CA SER A 60 -14.84 -12.30 3.61
C SER A 60 -14.57 -10.80 3.54
N ARG A 61 -15.36 -10.12 2.69
CA ARG A 61 -15.71 -8.67 2.71
C ARG A 61 -14.59 -7.64 2.56
N LEU A 62 -13.35 -7.96 2.86
CA LEU A 62 -12.17 -7.12 2.72
C LEU A 62 -11.66 -7.29 1.28
N GLN A 63 -12.37 -6.65 0.35
CA GLN A 63 -12.32 -6.98 -1.08
C GLN A 63 -11.03 -6.53 -1.74
N THR A 64 -10.54 -5.35 -1.36
CA THR A 64 -9.44 -4.66 -2.01
C THR A 64 -8.73 -3.76 -1.01
N ASN A 65 -7.41 -3.88 -0.94
CA ASN A 65 -6.55 -3.07 -0.09
C ASN A 65 -5.53 -2.32 -0.93
N TYR A 66 -5.11 -1.16 -0.44
CA TYR A 66 -4.28 -0.25 -1.20
C TYR A 66 -3.11 0.24 -0.37
N LEU A 67 -1.92 0.18 -0.95
CA LEU A 67 -0.79 1.01 -0.55
C LEU A 67 -0.68 2.15 -1.56
N VAL A 68 -0.70 3.39 -1.08
CA VAL A 68 -0.53 4.60 -1.88
C VAL A 68 0.80 5.25 -1.51
N LEU A 69 1.72 5.32 -2.46
CA LEU A 69 3.06 5.85 -2.27
C LEU A 69 3.27 7.10 -3.14
N THR A 70 3.63 8.23 -2.53
CA THR A 70 4.16 9.37 -3.27
C THR A 70 5.69 9.29 -3.30
N LYS A 71 6.27 9.17 -4.49
CA LYS A 71 7.73 9.11 -4.70
C LYS A 71 8.17 10.32 -5.52
N LYS A 72 9.25 11.00 -5.08
CA LYS A 72 9.87 12.05 -5.90
C LYS A 72 10.35 11.48 -7.24
N CYS A 73 10.23 12.27 -8.30
CA CYS A 73 10.83 11.92 -9.58
C CYS A 73 12.33 12.14 -9.52
N ASP A 74 13.10 11.07 -9.27
CA ASP A 74 14.56 11.14 -9.33
C ASP A 74 15.01 11.30 -10.79
N THR A 75 16.01 12.15 -11.01
CA THR A 75 16.61 12.37 -12.33
C THR A 75 17.52 11.23 -12.80
N SER A 76 17.96 10.35 -11.89
CA SER A 76 19.02 9.36 -12.16
C SER A 76 18.65 7.90 -11.95
N GLY A 77 17.49 7.59 -11.36
CA GLY A 77 17.20 6.23 -10.84
C GLY A 77 15.94 5.55 -11.37
N GLY A 78 15.10 6.27 -12.14
CA GLY A 78 13.81 5.75 -12.57
C GLY A 78 12.91 5.31 -11.41
N ILE A 79 11.77 4.70 -11.73
CA ILE A 79 10.83 4.15 -10.75
C ILE A 79 10.86 2.63 -10.72
N GLU A 80 11.42 2.02 -11.76
CA GLU A 80 11.52 0.59 -12.01
C GLU A 80 12.14 -0.17 -10.84
N PRO A 81 13.24 0.27 -10.20
CA PRO A 81 13.79 -0.42 -9.03
C PRO A 81 12.84 -0.42 -7.82
N THR A 82 11.96 0.58 -7.74
CA THR A 82 10.93 0.63 -6.69
C THR A 82 9.82 -0.37 -6.99
N LEU A 83 9.35 -0.43 -8.24
CA LEU A 83 8.33 -1.37 -8.68
C LEU A 83 8.79 -2.82 -8.48
N GLU A 84 10.02 -3.15 -8.88
CA GLU A 84 10.60 -4.47 -8.72
C GLU A 84 10.66 -4.92 -7.25
N ARG A 85 11.05 -4.02 -6.33
CA ARG A 85 11.08 -4.31 -4.90
C ARG A 85 9.69 -4.56 -4.32
N LEU A 86 8.67 -3.83 -4.80
CA LEU A 86 7.29 -4.02 -4.39
C LEU A 86 6.78 -5.39 -4.84
N GLU A 87 7.05 -5.79 -6.09
CA GLU A 87 6.71 -7.11 -6.62
C GLU A 87 7.41 -8.22 -5.83
N GLN A 88 8.72 -8.11 -5.61
CA GLN A 88 9.50 -9.09 -4.83
C GLN A 88 8.95 -9.27 -3.40
N ALA A 89 8.52 -8.17 -2.75
CA ALA A 89 7.94 -8.28 -1.42
C ALA A 89 6.58 -8.98 -1.38
N LEU A 90 5.87 -9.03 -2.52
CA LEU A 90 4.58 -9.70 -2.66
C LEU A 90 4.67 -11.14 -3.17
N GLN A 91 5.82 -11.55 -3.73
CA GLN A 91 6.03 -12.93 -4.22
C GLN A 91 5.66 -14.05 -3.21
N PRO A 92 5.91 -13.92 -1.90
CA PRO A 92 5.55 -14.97 -0.95
C PRO A 92 4.04 -15.16 -0.74
N PHE A 93 3.20 -14.21 -1.18
CA PHE A 93 1.75 -14.18 -0.92
C PHE A 93 0.97 -14.73 -2.12
N GLU A 94 1.11 -16.03 -2.39
CA GLU A 94 0.52 -16.67 -3.56
C GLU A 94 -1.02 -16.58 -3.60
N SER A 95 -1.68 -16.43 -2.44
CA SER A 95 -3.14 -16.31 -2.40
C SER A 95 -3.64 -14.87 -2.65
N VAL A 96 -2.73 -13.91 -2.84
CA VAL A 96 -3.03 -12.50 -3.10
C VAL A 96 -2.70 -12.15 -4.55
N THR A 97 -3.71 -11.67 -5.27
CA THR A 97 -3.50 -10.99 -6.55
C THR A 97 -3.15 -9.54 -6.29
N HIS A 98 -2.19 -9.00 -7.04
CA HIS A 98 -1.79 -7.60 -6.92
C HIS A 98 -1.68 -6.91 -8.27
N PHE A 99 -1.91 -5.60 -8.26
CA PHE A 99 -1.74 -4.72 -9.40
C PHE A 99 -0.97 -3.48 -8.96
N ILE A 100 0.02 -3.07 -9.74
CA ILE A 100 0.81 -1.87 -9.47
C ILE A 100 0.52 -0.85 -10.55
N TRP A 101 0.03 0.31 -10.14
CA TRP A 101 -0.26 1.45 -11.01
C TRP A 101 0.69 2.58 -10.68
N GLN A 102 1.09 3.33 -11.71
CA GLN A 102 1.85 4.56 -11.54
C GLN A 102 1.22 5.70 -12.31
N SER A 103 1.28 6.90 -11.75
CA SER A 103 0.92 8.12 -12.47
C SER A 103 2.07 8.60 -13.36
N ASP A 104 1.73 9.48 -14.30
CA ASP A 104 2.69 10.43 -14.87
C ASP A 104 3.30 11.33 -13.78
N PRO A 105 4.44 11.99 -14.04
CA PRO A 105 4.98 12.99 -13.13
C PRO A 105 3.94 14.08 -12.86
N LEU A 106 3.67 14.31 -11.59
CA LEU A 106 2.78 15.34 -11.08
C LEU A 106 3.65 16.49 -10.56
N GLY A 107 3.42 17.69 -11.09
CA GLY A 107 4.20 18.90 -10.78
C GLY A 107 3.29 20.12 -10.57
N ASP A 108 3.92 21.29 -10.45
CA ASP A 108 3.25 22.60 -10.26
C ASP A 108 2.41 22.73 -8.98
N PHE A 109 2.70 21.88 -7.99
CA PHE A 109 2.12 22.03 -6.66
C PHE A 109 2.91 23.01 -5.84
N LEU A 110 2.19 23.75 -5.00
CA LEU A 110 2.77 24.62 -3.99
C LEU A 110 2.68 23.97 -2.61
N ASP A 111 3.71 24.15 -1.80
CA ASP A 111 3.68 23.79 -0.40
C ASP A 111 2.85 24.81 0.41
N ARG A 112 2.73 24.58 1.72
CA ARG A 112 2.03 25.50 2.64
C ARG A 112 2.61 26.93 2.67
N ASN A 113 3.83 27.12 2.20
CA ASN A 113 4.53 28.40 2.13
C ASN A 113 4.51 29.00 0.72
N HIS A 114 3.65 28.47 -0.17
CA HIS A 114 3.54 28.88 -1.57
C HIS A 114 4.84 28.68 -2.37
N GLN A 115 5.68 27.72 -1.97
CA GLN A 115 6.90 27.37 -2.69
C GLN A 115 6.65 26.16 -3.60
N PRO A 116 7.25 26.12 -4.82
CA PRO A 116 7.17 24.95 -5.69
C PRO A 116 7.65 23.67 -4.98
N VAL A 117 6.86 22.61 -5.11
CA VAL A 117 7.22 21.27 -4.64
C VAL A 117 7.88 20.50 -5.79
N ASP A 118 8.90 19.71 -5.46
CA ASP A 118 9.50 18.78 -6.41
C ASP A 118 8.43 17.91 -7.09
N THR A 119 8.61 17.66 -8.39
CA THR A 119 7.77 16.74 -9.15
C THR A 119 7.79 15.35 -8.50
N PHE A 120 6.63 14.73 -8.37
CA PHE A 120 6.48 13.39 -7.79
C PHE A 120 5.55 12.53 -8.62
N ARG A 121 5.58 11.22 -8.40
CA ARG A 121 4.62 10.26 -8.93
C ARG A 121 3.85 9.63 -7.79
N VAL A 122 2.63 9.21 -8.09
CA VAL A 122 1.84 8.36 -7.21
C VAL A 122 1.96 6.93 -7.73
N VAL A 123 2.35 6.02 -6.84
CA VAL A 123 2.30 4.58 -7.06
C VAL A 123 1.18 4.01 -6.20
N ILE A 124 0.31 3.22 -6.79
CA ILE A 124 -0.76 2.52 -6.09
C ILE A 124 -0.51 1.03 -6.24
N VAL A 125 -0.33 0.33 -5.12
CA VAL A 125 -0.37 -1.13 -5.11
C VAL A 125 -1.72 -1.55 -4.58
N GLU A 126 -2.49 -2.18 -5.44
CA GLU A 126 -3.76 -2.79 -5.12
C GLU A 126 -3.54 -4.27 -4.81
N LEU A 127 -4.10 -4.75 -3.69
CA LEU A 127 -4.05 -6.14 -3.25
C LEU A 127 -5.47 -6.68 -3.13
N ARG A 128 -5.69 -7.89 -3.67
CA ARG A 128 -6.97 -8.60 -3.67
C ARG A 128 -6.76 -10.05 -3.28
N THR A 129 -7.67 -10.63 -2.50
CA THR A 129 -7.69 -12.08 -2.31
C THR A 129 -8.04 -12.76 -3.64
N ARG A 130 -7.33 -13.83 -4.02
CA ARG A 130 -7.72 -14.67 -5.16
C ARG A 130 -9.10 -15.27 -4.89
N GLN A 131 -10.03 -15.09 -5.84
CA GLN A 131 -11.36 -15.68 -5.81
C GLN A 131 -11.32 -17.16 -6.19
#